data_AF-A0A813GHR4-F1
#
_entry.id   AF-A0A813GHR4-F1
#
_cell.length_a   1.000
_cell.length_b   1.000
_cell.length_c   1.000
_cell.angle_alpha   90.00
_cell.angle_beta   90.00
_cell.angle_gamma   90.00
#
_symmetry.space_group_name_H-M   'P 1'
#
loop_
_entity.id
_entity.type
_entity.pdbx_description
1 polymer ?
#
loop_
_entity_poly.entity_id
_entity_poly.type
_entity_poly.pdbx_seq_one_letter_code
_entity_poly.pdbx_strand_id
1 'polypeptide(L)'
;MQADMSKASLFDYAAITAQADLWARKVLPSGLQFYANPGLGDPTCPAAKKYEAGVGALGCADTSQAEFAWHGTGTLAGVQSICWDNLNPALRRGQSYGAGEYFSVAATNSFSFAKGTGYLIVCLLLTGPHKSTHATIRVVNNPQTGTAMYCLPVGVVDYIGSGDPQLNGSGRLLL
;
A
#
# COMPACT_ATOMS: atom_id res chain seq x y z
N MET A 1 -29.33 -10.32 -20.08
CA MET A 1 -29.41 -10.82 -18.68
C MET A 1 -28.01 -10.69 -18.09
N GLN A 2 -27.75 -9.57 -17.42
CA GLN A 2 -26.43 -9.26 -16.85
C GLN A 2 -26.50 -9.61 -15.37
N ALA A 3 -25.79 -10.65 -14.96
CA ALA A 3 -25.61 -10.93 -13.54
C ALA A 3 -24.55 -9.95 -13.02
N ASP A 4 -25.01 -8.85 -12.42
CA ASP A 4 -24.16 -8.04 -11.56
C ASP A 4 -24.11 -8.74 -10.19
N MET A 5 -23.09 -9.57 -10.02
CA MET A 5 -22.71 -10.06 -8.71
C MET A 5 -21.49 -9.26 -8.28
N SER A 6 -21.73 -8.23 -7.48
CA SER A 6 -20.71 -7.69 -6.59
C SER A 6 -20.24 -8.83 -5.69
N LYS A 7 -19.16 -9.52 -6.09
CA LYS A 7 -18.47 -10.42 -5.17
C LYS A 7 -18.08 -9.55 -3.97
N ALA A 8 -18.56 -9.92 -2.78
CA ALA A 8 -18.03 -9.39 -1.55
C ALA A 8 -16.49 -9.51 -1.60
N SER A 9 -15.79 -8.50 -1.08
CA SER A 9 -14.33 -8.55 -1.02
C SER A 9 -13.89 -9.87 -0.40
N LEU A 10 -12.85 -10.47 -0.97
CA LEU A 10 -12.26 -11.70 -0.43
C LEU A 10 -11.63 -11.48 0.94
N PHE A 11 -11.46 -10.22 1.37
CA PHE A 11 -10.68 -9.84 2.53
C PHE A 11 -11.47 -8.98 3.51
N ASP A 12 -11.19 -9.20 4.80
CA ASP A 12 -11.57 -8.27 5.85
C ASP A 12 -10.55 -7.12 5.90
N TYR A 13 -10.80 -6.08 5.10
CA TYR A 13 -9.93 -4.90 5.08
C TYR A 13 -9.91 -4.14 6.41
N ALA A 14 -10.95 -4.26 7.24
CA ALA A 14 -10.95 -3.66 8.57
C ALA A 14 -9.92 -4.37 9.47
N ALA A 15 -9.89 -5.71 9.45
CA ALA A 15 -8.89 -6.50 10.16
C ALA A 15 -7.47 -6.23 9.65
N ILE A 16 -7.27 -6.17 8.32
CA ILE A 16 -5.97 -5.82 7.73
C ILE A 16 -5.51 -4.43 8.17
N THR A 17 -6.41 -3.45 8.19
CA THR A 17 -6.14 -2.08 8.63
C THR A 17 -5.75 -2.03 10.11
N ALA A 18 -6.45 -2.76 10.97
CA ALA A 18 -6.11 -2.85 12.39
C ALA A 18 -4.72 -3.49 12.60
N GLN A 19 -4.38 -4.52 11.84
CA GLN A 19 -3.05 -5.14 11.88
C GLN A 19 -1.96 -4.20 11.39
N ALA A 20 -2.24 -3.40 10.36
CA ALA A 20 -1.31 -2.39 9.84
C ALA A 20 -1.03 -1.29 10.86
N ASP A 21 -2.05 -0.80 11.58
CA ASP A 21 -1.86 0.18 12.66
C ASP A 21 -0.98 -0.40 13.77
N LEU A 22 -1.29 -1.62 14.24
CA LEU A 22 -0.49 -2.30 15.26
C LEU A 22 0.96 -2.53 14.81
N TRP A 23 1.17 -2.88 13.54
CA TRP A 23 2.50 -3.04 12.98
C TRP A 23 3.25 -1.71 12.92
N ALA A 24 2.61 -0.66 12.41
CA ALA A 24 3.18 0.68 12.29
C ALA A 24 3.63 1.23 13.64
N ARG A 25 2.79 1.12 14.68
CA ARG A 25 3.10 1.58 16.05
C ARG A 25 4.26 0.84 16.71
N LYS A 26 4.53 -0.42 16.33
CA LYS A 26 5.66 -1.20 16.87
C LYS A 26 7.00 -0.74 16.33
N VAL A 27 7.01 -0.23 15.10
CA VAL A 27 8.25 0.07 14.37
C VAL A 27 8.54 1.57 14.28
N LEU A 28 7.60 2.42 14.70
CA LEU A 28 7.74 3.87 14.74
C LEU A 28 7.93 4.40 16.17
N PRO A 29 8.57 5.57 16.33
CA PRO A 29 8.60 6.28 17.62
C PRO A 29 7.19 6.53 18.16
N SER A 30 7.05 6.53 19.48
CA SER A 30 5.79 6.84 20.16
C SER A 30 5.25 8.20 19.74
N GLY A 31 3.96 8.27 19.38
CA GLY A 31 3.25 9.53 19.10
C GLY A 31 2.91 9.77 17.63
N LEU A 32 3.38 8.94 16.70
CA LEU A 32 2.97 9.04 15.29
C LEU A 32 1.58 8.41 15.08
N GLN A 33 0.75 9.07 14.28
CA GLN A 33 -0.62 8.66 14.02
C GLN A 33 -0.73 7.93 12.69
N PHE A 34 -1.37 6.75 12.73
CA PHE A 34 -1.78 6.00 11.55
C PHE A 34 -3.17 6.45 11.12
N TYR A 35 -3.33 6.65 9.83
CA TYR A 35 -4.58 6.97 9.17
C TYR A 35 -4.89 5.86 8.16
N ALA A 36 -6.02 5.18 8.38
CA ALA A 36 -6.49 4.14 7.49
C ALA A 36 -6.70 4.67 6.08
N ASN A 37 -6.49 3.83 5.07
CA ASN A 37 -6.93 4.15 3.71
C ASN A 37 -8.45 3.94 3.60
N PRO A 38 -9.27 5.01 3.60
CA PRO A 38 -10.72 4.90 3.55
C PRO A 38 -11.20 4.23 2.25
N GLY A 39 -10.39 4.29 1.18
CA GLY A 39 -10.71 3.64 -0.09
C GLY A 39 -10.89 2.13 0.06
N LEU A 40 -10.26 1.48 1.05
CA LEU A 40 -10.44 0.04 1.26
C LEU A 40 -11.86 -0.35 1.73
N GLY A 41 -12.63 0.60 2.25
CA GLY A 41 -14.06 0.41 2.54
C GLY A 41 -14.98 0.63 1.33
N ASP A 42 -14.46 1.17 0.22
CA ASP A 42 -15.22 1.45 -0.99
C ASP A 42 -15.13 0.26 -1.97
N PRO A 43 -16.25 -0.39 -2.34
CA PRO A 43 -16.26 -1.50 -3.28
C PRO A 43 -15.80 -1.12 -4.70
N THR A 44 -15.61 0.16 -4.99
CA THR A 44 -15.10 0.68 -6.26
C THR A 44 -13.60 0.95 -6.25
N CYS A 45 -12.92 0.88 -5.10
CA CYS A 45 -11.50 1.20 -4.97
C CYS A 45 -10.61 0.35 -5.89
N PRO A 46 -9.91 0.98 -6.86
CA PRO A 46 -9.04 0.25 -7.78
C PRO A 46 -7.89 -0.47 -7.08
N ALA A 47 -7.30 0.12 -6.03
CA ALA A 47 -6.20 -0.50 -5.30
C ALA A 47 -6.59 -1.84 -4.67
N ALA A 48 -7.77 -1.91 -4.04
CA ALA A 48 -8.33 -3.14 -3.49
C ALA A 48 -8.57 -4.19 -4.57
N LYS A 49 -9.27 -3.82 -5.66
CA LYS A 49 -9.57 -4.74 -6.78
C LYS A 49 -8.31 -5.31 -7.44
N LYS A 50 -7.30 -4.46 -7.66
CA LYS A 50 -6.01 -4.88 -8.23
C LYS A 50 -5.28 -5.83 -7.30
N TYR A 51 -5.35 -5.61 -5.99
CA TYR A 51 -4.74 -6.51 -5.00
C TYR A 51 -5.42 -7.87 -4.98
N GLU A 52 -6.76 -7.91 -4.97
CA GLU A 52 -7.53 -9.15 -5.06
C GLU A 52 -7.22 -9.93 -6.34
N ALA A 53 -7.08 -9.24 -7.47
CA ALA A 53 -6.62 -9.85 -8.72
C ALA A 53 -5.19 -10.42 -8.60
N GLY A 54 -4.31 -9.76 -7.87
CA GLY A 54 -2.95 -10.24 -7.57
C GLY A 54 -2.94 -11.51 -6.71
N VAL A 55 -3.77 -11.56 -5.67
CA VAL A 55 -3.97 -12.77 -4.84
C VAL A 55 -4.46 -13.92 -5.71
N GLY A 56 -5.49 -13.68 -6.53
CA GLY A 56 -6.03 -14.69 -7.45
C GLY A 56 -4.99 -15.19 -8.45
N ALA A 57 -4.18 -14.29 -9.02
CA ALA A 57 -3.13 -14.64 -9.97
C ALA A 57 -2.01 -15.50 -9.36
N LEU A 58 -1.75 -15.37 -8.06
CA LEU A 58 -0.75 -16.16 -7.34
C LEU A 58 -1.34 -17.44 -6.71
N GLY A 59 -2.65 -17.64 -6.78
CA GLY A 59 -3.32 -18.77 -6.13
C GLY A 59 -3.23 -18.74 -4.60
N CYS A 60 -3.09 -17.56 -4.00
CA CYS A 60 -3.05 -17.42 -2.55
C CYS A 60 -4.44 -17.67 -1.95
N ALA A 61 -4.52 -18.48 -0.90
CA ALA A 61 -5.79 -18.75 -0.20
C ALA A 61 -6.21 -17.58 0.72
N ASP A 62 -5.22 -16.87 1.28
CA ASP A 62 -5.41 -15.75 2.20
C ASP A 62 -4.17 -14.82 2.19
N THR A 63 -4.13 -13.86 3.12
CA THR A 63 -2.99 -12.96 3.34
C THR A 63 -2.02 -13.44 4.42
N SER A 64 -2.07 -14.71 4.85
CA SER A 64 -1.23 -15.23 5.96
C SER A 64 0.27 -15.15 5.66
N GLN A 65 0.64 -15.16 4.38
CA GLN A 65 2.04 -15.03 3.94
C GLN A 65 2.41 -13.61 3.53
N ALA A 66 1.53 -12.62 3.72
CA ALA A 66 1.85 -11.24 3.40
C ALA A 66 2.67 -10.57 4.51
N GLU A 67 3.48 -9.57 4.15
CA GLU A 67 4.26 -8.77 5.10
C GLU A 67 3.95 -7.28 4.93
N PHE A 68 3.97 -6.52 6.03
CA PHE A 68 3.86 -5.06 5.96
C PHE A 68 5.22 -4.43 5.66
N ALA A 69 5.21 -3.34 4.88
CA ALA A 69 6.37 -2.54 4.58
C ALA A 69 6.01 -1.07 4.33
N TRP A 70 7.00 -0.21 4.47
CA TRP A 70 6.92 1.22 4.22
C TRP A 70 7.17 1.56 2.75
N HIS A 71 6.40 2.50 2.23
CA HIS A 71 6.66 3.15 0.95
C HIS A 71 6.65 4.67 1.12
N GLY A 72 7.61 5.35 0.50
CA GLY A 72 7.70 6.81 0.49
C GLY A 72 7.50 7.34 -0.93
N THR A 73 6.78 8.44 -1.05
CA THR A 73 6.62 9.17 -2.32
C THR A 73 6.75 10.67 -2.09
N GLY A 74 7.29 11.38 -3.08
CA GLY A 74 7.73 12.75 -2.91
C GLY A 74 6.66 13.83 -3.08
N THR A 75 5.41 13.45 -3.36
CA THR A 75 4.30 14.40 -3.51
C THR A 75 3.04 13.90 -2.83
N LEU A 76 2.22 14.82 -2.35
CA LEU A 76 0.94 14.54 -1.72
C LEU A 76 -0.04 13.87 -2.69
N ALA A 77 -0.12 14.38 -3.91
CA ALA A 77 -0.85 13.75 -5.01
C ALA A 77 -0.37 12.32 -5.28
N GLY A 78 0.93 12.04 -5.08
CA GLY A 78 1.47 10.69 -5.15
C GLY A 78 0.94 9.78 -4.04
N VAL A 79 0.85 10.28 -2.80
CA VAL A 79 0.26 9.53 -1.69
C VAL A 79 -1.20 9.19 -1.98
N GLN A 80 -1.98 10.19 -2.41
CA GLN A 80 -3.40 10.05 -2.74
C GLN A 80 -3.63 9.07 -3.89
N SER A 81 -2.89 9.24 -4.99
CA SER A 81 -3.00 8.35 -6.15
C SER A 81 -2.57 6.93 -5.80
N ILE A 82 -1.49 6.74 -5.03
CA ILE A 82 -1.11 5.40 -4.60
C ILE A 82 -2.21 4.77 -3.74
N CYS A 83 -2.77 5.48 -2.75
CA CYS A 83 -3.81 4.92 -1.89
C CYS A 83 -5.10 4.54 -2.66
N TRP A 84 -5.47 5.29 -3.70
CA TRP A 84 -6.67 5.00 -4.48
C TRP A 84 -6.42 4.04 -5.65
N ASP A 85 -5.38 4.29 -6.45
CA ASP A 85 -5.11 3.61 -7.72
C ASP A 85 -4.09 2.46 -7.60
N ASN A 86 -3.43 2.31 -6.45
CA ASN A 86 -2.22 1.51 -6.24
C ASN A 86 -0.97 2.14 -6.88
N LEU A 87 0.20 1.54 -6.65
CA LEU A 87 1.43 1.93 -7.34
C LEU A 87 1.30 1.71 -8.85
N ASN A 88 2.07 2.48 -9.63
CA ASN A 88 2.06 2.41 -11.09
C ASN A 88 3.39 1.84 -11.62
N PRO A 89 3.41 0.58 -12.12
CA PRO A 89 4.59 -0.05 -12.73
C PRO A 89 5.22 0.74 -13.87
N ALA A 90 4.44 1.55 -14.60
CA ALA A 90 4.98 2.38 -15.68
C ALA A 90 5.87 3.54 -15.19
N LEU A 91 5.84 3.88 -13.90
CA LEU A 91 6.63 4.97 -13.31
C LEU A 91 7.98 4.51 -12.73
N ARG A 92 8.31 3.22 -12.86
CA ARG A 92 9.58 2.64 -12.43
C ARG A 92 10.76 3.37 -13.08
N ARG A 93 11.75 3.74 -12.27
CA ARG A 93 12.97 4.42 -12.71
C ARG A 93 14.11 4.18 -11.72
N GLY A 94 15.35 4.07 -12.21
CA GLY A 94 16.56 3.98 -11.38
C GLY A 94 16.59 2.81 -10.40
N GLN A 95 16.50 1.57 -10.91
CA GLN A 95 16.31 0.36 -10.10
C GLN A 95 17.63 -0.34 -9.75
N SER A 96 18.11 -0.18 -8.51
CA SER A 96 19.38 -0.74 -8.03
C SER A 96 19.33 -2.23 -7.65
N TYR A 97 18.15 -2.74 -7.28
CA TYR A 97 17.93 -4.10 -6.78
C TYR A 97 17.01 -4.92 -7.70
N GLY A 98 16.94 -4.54 -8.97
CA GLY A 98 16.11 -5.19 -9.98
C GLY A 98 14.73 -4.56 -10.17
N ALA A 99 13.97 -5.13 -11.10
CA ALA A 99 12.69 -4.60 -11.54
C ALA A 99 11.60 -4.73 -10.48
N GLY A 100 11.03 -3.59 -10.08
CA GLY A 100 9.84 -3.54 -9.24
C GLY A 100 9.64 -2.21 -8.53
N GLU A 101 8.61 -2.19 -7.69
CA GLU A 101 8.32 -1.17 -6.70
C GLU A 101 9.09 -1.45 -5.41
N TYR A 102 9.61 -0.40 -4.79
CA TYR A 102 10.55 -0.51 -3.67
C TYR A 102 9.85 -0.16 -2.37
N PHE A 103 10.06 -0.99 -1.37
CA PHE A 103 9.53 -0.86 -0.03
C PHE A 103 10.63 -1.12 0.98
N SER A 104 10.40 -0.77 2.25
CA SER A 104 11.31 -1.15 3.31
C SER A 104 10.60 -1.55 4.60
N VAL A 105 11.13 -2.53 5.31
CA VAL A 105 10.67 -2.84 6.68
C VAL A 105 11.24 -1.86 7.72
N ALA A 106 12.20 -1.02 7.33
CA ALA A 106 12.73 0.06 8.17
C ALA A 106 12.22 1.42 7.66
N ALA A 107 11.44 2.13 8.48
CA ALA A 107 10.83 3.41 8.09
C ALA A 107 11.86 4.46 7.64
N THR A 108 13.05 4.45 8.26
CA THR A 108 14.16 5.37 7.97
C THR A 108 14.62 5.33 6.52
N ASN A 109 14.56 4.15 5.88
CA ASN A 109 14.90 4.03 4.46
C ASN A 109 13.87 4.70 3.56
N SER A 110 12.62 4.79 3.99
CA SER A 110 11.53 5.38 3.21
C SER A 110 11.42 6.90 3.40
N PHE A 111 11.95 7.47 4.49
CA PHE A 111 11.93 8.92 4.74
C PHE A 111 12.59 9.75 3.63
N SER A 112 13.72 9.27 3.08
CA SER A 112 14.42 9.97 2.00
C SER A 112 13.58 10.06 0.71
N PHE A 113 12.68 9.09 0.49
CA PHE A 113 11.78 9.05 -0.65
C PHE A 113 10.48 9.84 -0.43
N ALA A 114 10.11 10.10 0.82
CA ALA A 114 8.98 10.96 1.16
C ALA A 114 9.22 12.44 0.82
N LYS A 115 10.48 12.87 0.60
CA LYS A 115 10.89 14.22 0.13
C LYS A 115 10.15 15.41 0.78
N GLY A 116 9.73 15.27 2.04
CA GLY A 116 9.03 16.33 2.77
C GLY A 116 7.50 16.33 2.66
N THR A 117 6.87 15.29 2.10
CA THR A 117 5.41 15.13 2.17
C THR A 117 4.89 15.01 3.60
N GLY A 118 5.73 14.52 4.52
CA GLY A 118 5.32 14.25 5.89
C GLY A 118 4.62 12.90 6.08
N TYR A 119 4.38 12.16 5.00
CA TYR A 119 3.65 10.90 5.05
C TYR A 119 4.47 9.72 4.53
N LEU A 120 4.39 8.60 5.24
CA LEU A 120 4.76 7.28 4.73
C LEU A 120 3.52 6.44 4.50
N ILE A 121 3.53 5.64 3.44
CA ILE A 121 2.45 4.70 3.14
C ILE A 121 2.81 3.36 3.77
N VAL A 122 1.87 2.75 4.50
CA VAL A 122 1.95 1.36 4.94
C VAL A 122 1.35 0.49 3.86
N CYS A 123 2.14 -0.44 3.31
CA CYS A 123 1.69 -1.38 2.31
C CYS A 123 1.75 -2.82 2.83
N LEU A 124 0.74 -3.63 2.51
CA LEU A 124 0.76 -5.08 2.68
C LEU A 124 1.27 -5.72 1.38
N LEU A 125 2.33 -6.52 1.45
CA LEU A 125 3.01 -7.12 0.31
C LEU A 125 2.77 -8.63 0.30
N LEU A 126 2.31 -9.19 -0.81
CA LEU A 126 2.26 -10.64 -0.98
C LEU A 126 3.67 -11.23 -0.96
N THR A 127 3.78 -12.48 -0.52
CA THR A 127 5.02 -13.25 -0.65
C THR A 127 4.92 -14.18 -1.85
N GLY A 128 6.04 -14.38 -2.53
CA GLY A 128 6.12 -15.24 -3.70
C GLY A 128 7.32 -14.89 -4.58
N PRO A 129 7.46 -15.53 -5.76
CA PRO A 129 8.60 -15.36 -6.65
C PRO A 129 8.69 -13.95 -7.27
N HIS A 130 7.61 -13.16 -7.20
CA HIS A 130 7.57 -11.78 -7.66
C HIS A 130 8.27 -10.80 -6.69
N LYS A 131 8.62 -11.23 -5.48
CA LYS A 131 9.22 -10.38 -4.45
C LYS A 131 10.67 -10.79 -4.18
N SER A 132 11.59 -9.83 -4.21
CA SER A 132 12.96 -10.01 -3.73
C SER A 132 13.22 -9.26 -2.44
N THR A 133 14.19 -9.75 -1.66
CA THR A 133 14.55 -9.21 -0.34
C THR A 133 16.03 -8.87 -0.31
N HIS A 134 16.34 -7.64 0.11
CA HIS A 134 17.71 -7.12 0.23
C HIS A 134 17.88 -6.41 1.57
N ALA A 135 18.34 -7.12 2.59
CA ALA A 135 18.36 -6.65 3.97
C ALA A 135 16.98 -6.09 4.41
N THR A 136 16.87 -4.77 4.59
CA THR A 136 15.62 -4.09 4.98
C THR A 136 14.76 -3.66 3.78
N ILE A 137 15.23 -3.84 2.55
CA ILE A 137 14.52 -3.48 1.32
C ILE A 137 13.72 -4.68 0.82
N ARG A 138 12.54 -4.39 0.29
CA ARG A 138 11.71 -5.32 -0.48
C ARG A 138 11.48 -4.73 -1.87
N VAL A 139 11.62 -5.54 -2.90
CA VAL A 139 11.27 -5.16 -4.27
C VAL A 139 10.15 -6.07 -4.72
N VAL A 140 9.02 -5.50 -5.09
CA VAL A 140 7.85 -6.24 -5.59
C VAL A 140 7.77 -6.00 -7.09
N ASN A 141 7.95 -7.02 -7.89
CA ASN A 141 7.83 -6.94 -9.34
C ASN A 141 6.37 -7.13 -9.77
N ASN A 142 5.56 -6.07 -9.60
CA ASN A 142 4.20 -6.08 -10.12
C ASN A 142 4.17 -6.23 -11.66
N PRO A 143 3.15 -6.86 -12.27
CA PRO A 143 2.94 -6.89 -13.70
C PRO A 143 2.88 -5.47 -14.29
N GLN A 144 3.52 -5.25 -15.44
CA GLN A 144 3.55 -3.95 -16.12
C GLN A 144 2.15 -3.46 -16.55
N THR A 145 1.17 -4.36 -16.67
CA THR A 145 -0.22 -4.01 -16.96
C THR A 145 -0.88 -3.24 -15.81
N GLY A 146 -0.39 -3.37 -14.57
CA GLY A 146 -0.98 -2.76 -13.38
C GLY A 146 -2.39 -3.28 -13.03
N THR A 147 -2.84 -4.38 -13.66
CA THR A 147 -4.18 -4.96 -13.48
C THR A 147 -4.29 -5.92 -12.31
N ALA A 148 -3.18 -6.57 -11.96
CA ALA A 148 -3.03 -7.42 -10.79
C ALA A 148 -1.82 -6.89 -10.01
N MET A 149 -1.99 -6.54 -8.74
CA MET A 149 -0.95 -5.92 -7.92
C MET A 149 -0.70 -6.81 -6.69
N TYR A 150 0.56 -7.02 -6.37
CA TYR A 150 1.03 -7.83 -5.24
C TYR A 150 1.31 -6.98 -4.00
N CYS A 151 0.85 -5.74 -3.99
CA CYS A 151 0.94 -4.82 -2.87
C CYS A 151 -0.39 -4.07 -2.69
N LEU A 152 -0.74 -3.77 -1.45
CA LEU A 152 -1.95 -3.06 -1.06
C LEU A 152 -1.58 -1.87 -0.19
N PRO A 153 -1.87 -0.62 -0.57
CA PRO A 153 -1.70 0.54 0.30
C PRO A 153 -2.81 0.55 1.37
N VAL A 154 -2.45 0.24 2.61
CA VAL A 154 -3.40 0.04 3.73
C VAL A 154 -3.71 1.33 4.47
N GLY A 155 -2.78 2.27 4.47
CA GLY A 155 -2.94 3.55 5.13
C GLY A 155 -1.67 4.36 5.09
N VAL A 156 -1.66 5.47 5.80
CA VAL A 156 -0.53 6.38 5.89
C VAL A 156 -0.19 6.69 7.34
N VAL A 157 1.08 7.01 7.57
CA VAL A 157 1.54 7.55 8.85
C VAL A 157 2.08 8.94 8.61
N ASP A 158 1.56 9.91 9.35
CA ASP A 158 2.18 11.22 9.49
C ASP A 158 3.40 11.09 10.40
N TYR A 159 4.60 11.28 9.84
CA TYR A 159 5.86 11.15 10.58
C TYR A 159 6.48 12.50 10.97
N ILE A 160 5.86 13.62 10.60
CA ILE A 160 6.33 14.97 10.96
C ILE A 160 5.33 15.74 11.85
N GLY A 161 4.15 15.18 12.11
CA GLY A 161 3.12 15.80 12.94
C GLY A 161 2.35 16.93 12.23
N SER A 162 2.25 16.86 10.90
CA SER A 162 1.49 17.80 10.06
C SER A 162 -0.03 17.76 10.25
N GLY A 163 -0.59 16.72 10.88
CA GLY A 163 -2.02 16.60 11.20
C GLY A 163 -2.76 15.53 10.38
N ASP A 164 -4.09 15.51 10.51
CA ASP A 164 -4.97 14.54 9.85
C ASP A 164 -5.00 14.74 8.33
N PRO A 165 -4.73 13.70 7.54
CA PRO A 165 -5.17 13.60 6.16
C PRO A 165 -6.69 13.82 6.07
N GLN A 166 -7.13 15.03 5.74
CA GLN A 166 -8.56 15.28 5.53
C GLN A 166 -9.15 14.29 4.50
N LEU A 167 -10.46 14.10 4.44
CA LEU A 167 -11.12 13.27 3.43
C LEU A 167 -11.98 14.16 2.52
N ASN A 168 -12.01 13.92 1.20
CA ASN A 168 -13.00 14.61 0.34
C ASN A 168 -14.38 13.97 0.50
N GLY A 169 -15.41 14.66 -0.01
CA GLY A 169 -16.79 14.17 -0.05
C GLY A 169 -17.01 12.87 -0.83
N SER A 170 -15.97 12.26 -1.41
CA SER A 170 -15.99 10.92 -2.02
C SER A 170 -15.23 9.85 -1.23
N GLY A 171 -14.88 10.13 0.03
CA GLY A 171 -14.16 9.17 0.88
C GLY A 171 -12.71 8.92 0.45
N ARG A 172 -12.10 9.82 -0.34
CA ARG A 172 -10.67 9.78 -0.67
C ARG A 172 -9.89 10.64 0.31
N LEU A 173 -8.65 10.24 0.61
CA LEU A 173 -7.70 11.08 1.35
C LEU A 173 -7.52 12.43 0.62
N LEU A 174 -8.06 13.51 1.17
CA LEU A 174 -7.58 14.89 1.03
C LEU A 174 -6.44 15.13 2.02
N LEU A 175 -5.25 14.74 1.64
CA LEU A 175 -4.06 15.28 2.27
C LEU A 175 -3.84 16.70 1.74
#